data_AF-A7SFB8-F1
#
_entry.id   AF-A7SFB8-F1
#
_cell.length_a   1.000
_cell.length_b   1.000
_cell.length_c   1.000
_cell.angle_alpha   90.00
_cell.angle_beta   90.00
_cell.angle_gamma   90.00
#
_symmetry.space_group_name_H-M   'P 1'
#
loop_
_entity.id
_entity.type
_entity.pdbx_description
1 polymer ?
#
loop_
_entity_poly.entity_id
_entity_poly.type
_entity_poly.pdbx_seq_one_letter_code
_entity_poly.pdbx_strand_id
1 'polypeptide(L)'
;MESTEEKRPVLHIAVVGFHHQRGSEVEFSFPPVINGDDNWSRNLPEEWRHLPFMALPDGAHNYDSDTTFFHLPYLNSRPGKKKTLYGVSCYRQMDSKDLKNKCDDVTRTTVQKAVCVLSQMPVYGYIQAKLEVATKVYFEEKDFSRVGILKVSM
;
A
#
# COMPACT_ATOMS: atom_id res chain seq x y z
N MET A 1 -7.59 26.99 18.69
CA MET A 1 -6.76 26.01 19.40
C MET A 1 -6.28 25.01 18.36
N GLU A 2 -5.01 25.08 17.99
CA GLU A 2 -4.41 24.13 17.04
C GLU A 2 -4.23 22.83 17.83
N SER A 3 -5.03 21.80 17.50
CA SER A 3 -4.85 20.48 18.07
C SER A 3 -3.44 20.02 17.69
N THR A 4 -2.58 19.80 18.69
CA THR A 4 -1.32 19.09 18.54
C THR A 4 -1.64 17.64 18.19
N GLU A 5 -2.04 17.39 16.94
CA GLU A 5 -2.03 16.07 16.35
C GLU A 5 -0.57 15.63 16.39
N GLU A 6 -0.25 14.67 17.25
CA GLU A 6 1.04 14.00 17.24
C GLU A 6 1.35 13.60 15.79
N LYS A 7 2.37 14.21 15.20
CA LYS A 7 2.75 13.96 13.81
C LYS A 7 3.21 12.50 13.69
N ARG A 8 2.26 11.60 13.43
CA ARG A 8 2.58 10.21 13.09
C ARG A 8 3.39 10.23 11.80
N PRO A 9 4.60 9.66 11.78
CA PRO A 9 5.43 9.64 10.58
C PRO A 9 4.71 8.94 9.42
N VAL A 10 3.91 7.91 9.71
CA VAL A 10 3.08 7.18 8.75
C VAL A 10 1.66 7.71 8.78
N LEU A 11 1.14 8.09 7.61
CA LEU A 11 -0.24 8.57 7.45
C LEU A 11 -1.19 7.46 7.02
N HIS A 12 -0.79 6.68 6.02
CA HIS A 12 -1.63 5.64 5.43
C HIS A 12 -0.78 4.41 5.11
N ILE A 13 -1.38 3.26 5.32
CA ILE A 13 -0.96 1.98 4.77
C ILE A 13 -1.96 1.63 3.67
N ALA A 14 -1.48 1.19 2.52
CA ALA A 14 -2.32 0.70 1.42
C ALA A 14 -1.86 -0.69 0.99
N VAL A 15 -2.81 -1.56 0.70
CA VAL A 15 -2.55 -2.82 -0.02
C VAL A 15 -2.95 -2.60 -1.46
N VAL A 16 -2.02 -2.89 -2.36
CA VAL A 16 -2.23 -2.80 -3.81
C VAL A 16 -2.11 -4.20 -4.39
N GLY A 17 -3.09 -4.63 -5.18
CA GLY A 17 -3.07 -5.91 -5.89
C GLY A 17 -3.10 -5.71 -7.39
N PHE A 18 -2.77 -6.77 -8.14
CA PHE A 18 -2.86 -6.76 -9.58
C PHE A 18 -4.07 -7.56 -10.08
N HIS A 19 -4.95 -6.90 -10.84
CA HIS A 19 -6.05 -7.54 -11.55
C HIS A 19 -5.73 -7.64 -13.05
N HIS A 20 -5.82 -8.85 -13.62
CA HIS A 20 -5.36 -9.14 -14.97
C HIS A 20 -6.00 -8.30 -16.11
N GLN A 21 -7.21 -7.77 -15.91
CA GLN A 21 -7.88 -6.88 -16.88
C GLN A 21 -7.78 -5.38 -16.53
N ARG A 22 -7.54 -5.04 -15.26
CA ARG A 22 -7.65 -3.66 -14.76
C ARG A 22 -6.32 -3.07 -14.32
N GLY A 23 -5.29 -3.91 -14.22
CA GLY A 23 -3.96 -3.53 -13.76
C GLY A 23 -3.88 -3.47 -12.24
N SER A 24 -2.96 -2.65 -11.74
CA SER A 24 -2.75 -2.44 -10.30
C SER A 24 -3.88 -1.61 -9.70
N GLU A 25 -4.41 -2.05 -8.55
CA GLU A 25 -5.54 -1.43 -7.87
C GLU A 25 -5.32 -1.40 -6.36
N VAL A 26 -5.77 -0.32 -5.69
CA VAL A 26 -5.85 -0.34 -4.21
C VAL A 26 -6.94 -1.31 -3.81
N GLU A 27 -6.58 -2.28 -2.99
CA GLU A 27 -7.52 -3.24 -2.41
C GLU A 27 -8.01 -2.80 -1.04
N PHE A 28 -7.14 -2.13 -0.26
CA PHE A 28 -7.42 -1.66 1.09
C PHE A 28 -6.54 -0.47 1.45
N SER A 29 -7.05 0.47 2.25
CA SER A 29 -6.24 1.54 2.86
C SER A 29 -6.61 1.80 4.32
N PHE A 30 -5.61 2.04 5.18
CA PHE A 30 -5.81 2.32 6.59
C PHE A 30 -4.80 3.33 7.17
N PRO A 31 -5.25 4.35 7.91
CA PRO A 31 -6.60 4.91 7.83
C PRO A 31 -7.03 5.17 6.37
N PRO A 32 -8.33 5.20 6.06
CA PRO A 32 -8.81 5.48 4.71
C PRO A 32 -8.18 6.77 4.16
N VAL A 33 -7.84 6.77 2.87
CA VAL A 33 -7.24 7.95 2.23
C VAL A 33 -8.25 9.11 2.15
N ILE A 34 -9.51 8.79 1.84
CA ILE A 34 -10.60 9.76 1.80
C ILE A 34 -11.26 9.82 3.18
N ASN A 35 -11.36 11.03 3.75
CA ASN A 35 -12.01 11.23 5.05
C ASN A 35 -13.49 10.87 4.99
N GLY A 36 -13.95 10.09 5.97
CA GLY A 36 -15.36 9.68 6.08
C GLY A 36 -15.68 8.34 5.39
N ASP A 37 -14.74 7.77 4.65
CA ASP A 37 -14.87 6.41 4.13
C ASP A 37 -14.79 5.37 5.24
N ASP A 38 -15.34 4.20 4.98
CA ASP A 38 -15.20 3.03 5.85
C ASP A 38 -13.73 2.64 6.00
N ASN A 39 -13.41 2.04 7.15
CA ASN A 39 -12.11 1.41 7.37
C ASN A 39 -11.81 0.44 6.21
N TRP A 40 -10.61 0.55 5.64
CA TRP A 40 -10.14 -0.28 4.52
C TRP A 40 -10.74 0.06 3.14
N SER A 41 -11.18 1.30 2.94
CA SER A 41 -11.62 1.78 1.63
C SER A 41 -10.56 1.62 0.53
N ARG A 42 -11.06 1.42 -0.68
CA ARG A 42 -10.33 1.33 -1.95
C ARG A 42 -10.22 2.67 -2.68
N ASN A 43 -11.00 3.66 -2.25
CA ASN A 43 -11.14 4.90 -2.98
C ASN A 43 -9.89 5.76 -2.82
N LEU A 44 -9.53 6.43 -3.91
CA LEU A 44 -8.44 7.37 -3.96
C LEU A 44 -8.94 8.72 -4.46
N PRO A 45 -8.37 9.83 -3.98
CA PRO A 45 -8.56 11.14 -4.58
C PRO A 45 -7.92 11.15 -5.98
N GLU A 46 -8.42 12.02 -6.86
CA GLU A 46 -7.98 12.09 -8.26
C GLU A 46 -6.46 12.31 -8.37
N GLU A 47 -5.90 13.13 -7.48
CA GLU A 47 -4.48 13.46 -7.46
C GLU A 47 -3.59 12.24 -7.20
N TRP A 48 -4.13 11.19 -6.58
CA TRP A 48 -3.42 9.95 -6.27
C TRP A 48 -3.83 8.78 -7.16
N ARG A 49 -4.53 9.01 -8.28
CA ARG A 49 -4.97 7.95 -9.21
C ARG A 49 -3.88 7.01 -9.69
N HIS A 50 -2.62 7.47 -9.70
CA HIS A 50 -1.46 6.67 -10.12
C HIS A 50 -0.74 5.95 -8.96
N LEU A 51 -1.20 6.11 -7.72
CA LEU A 51 -0.67 5.40 -6.56
C LEU A 51 -0.58 3.88 -6.79
N PRO A 52 -1.60 3.18 -7.33
CA PRO A 52 -1.51 1.74 -7.53
C PRO A 52 -0.34 1.33 -8.43
N PHE A 53 -0.15 2.05 -9.53
CA PHE A 53 0.93 1.76 -10.48
C PHE A 53 2.33 2.06 -9.89
N MET A 54 2.46 3.10 -9.08
CA MET A 54 3.73 3.39 -8.40
C MET A 54 4.06 2.39 -7.29
N ALA A 55 3.04 1.89 -6.60
CA ALA A 55 3.19 0.91 -5.52
C ALA A 55 3.44 -0.52 -6.04
N LEU A 56 2.82 -0.89 -7.16
CA LEU A 56 2.98 -2.18 -7.83
C LEU A 56 3.14 -1.94 -9.34
N PRO A 57 4.38 -1.69 -9.82
CA PRO A 57 4.63 -1.39 -11.22
C PRO A 57 4.50 -2.63 -12.10
N ASP A 58 4.24 -2.44 -13.40
CA ASP A 58 4.06 -3.56 -14.34
C ASP A 58 5.24 -4.54 -14.33
N GLY A 59 6.47 -4.05 -14.17
CA GLY A 59 7.68 -4.89 -14.13
C GLY A 59 7.84 -5.77 -12.88
N ALA A 60 6.97 -5.62 -11.87
CA ALA A 60 7.03 -6.36 -10.61
C ALA A 60 6.96 -7.88 -10.81
N HIS A 61 6.36 -8.36 -11.91
CA HIS A 61 6.26 -9.77 -12.23
C HIS A 61 7.62 -10.46 -12.47
N ASN A 62 8.69 -9.70 -12.70
CA ASN A 62 10.04 -10.24 -12.93
C ASN A 62 10.80 -10.58 -11.64
N TYR A 63 10.24 -10.27 -10.47
CA TYR A 63 10.93 -10.41 -9.18
C TYR A 63 10.03 -11.10 -8.15
N ASP A 64 10.59 -12.00 -7.35
CA ASP A 64 9.86 -12.61 -6.22
C ASP A 64 9.40 -11.56 -5.21
N SER A 65 10.24 -10.55 -4.98
CA SER A 65 9.95 -9.37 -4.17
C SER A 65 10.93 -8.24 -4.45
N ASP A 66 10.47 -7.00 -4.32
CA ASP A 66 11.32 -5.79 -4.35
C ASP A 66 10.61 -4.60 -3.68
N THR A 67 11.27 -3.45 -3.61
CA THR A 67 10.75 -2.20 -3.05
C THR A 67 10.74 -1.06 -4.07
N THR A 68 9.64 -0.31 -4.14
CA THR A 68 9.58 0.96 -4.87
C THR A 68 9.50 2.16 -3.93
N PHE A 69 10.05 3.28 -4.40
CA PHE A 69 10.02 4.57 -3.70
C PHE A 69 9.45 5.63 -4.63
N PHE A 70 8.52 6.44 -4.13
CA PHE A 70 7.88 7.47 -4.93
C PHE A 70 7.41 8.65 -4.07
N HIS A 71 6.89 9.68 -4.73
CA HIS A 71 6.36 10.87 -4.09
C HIS A 71 4.91 11.11 -4.50
N LEU A 72 4.13 11.66 -3.57
CA LEU A 72 2.76 12.11 -3.82
C LEU A 72 2.57 13.54 -3.32
N PRO A 73 1.67 14.32 -3.95
CA PRO A 73 1.27 15.61 -3.39
C PRO A 73 0.48 15.40 -2.11
N TYR A 74 0.74 16.20 -1.08
CA TYR A 74 -0.09 16.21 0.12
C TYR A 74 -1.45 16.89 -0.17
N LEU A 75 -2.55 16.16 0.02
CA LEU A 75 -3.91 16.58 -0.34
C LEU A 75 -4.35 17.88 0.35
N ASN A 76 -4.00 18.05 1.63
CA ASN A 76 -4.39 19.22 2.44
C ASN A 76 -3.33 20.33 2.45
N SER A 77 -2.66 20.55 1.32
CA SER A 77 -1.65 21.62 1.21
C SER A 77 -2.31 23.00 1.18
N ARG A 78 -1.85 23.94 2.03
CA ARG A 78 -2.30 25.34 1.97
C ARG A 78 -1.73 26.00 0.70
N PRO A 79 -2.43 27.00 0.10
CA PRO A 79 -1.89 27.78 -1.00
C PRO A 79 -0.49 28.33 -0.66
N GLY A 80 0.49 28.10 -1.53
CA GLY A 80 1.88 28.52 -1.33
C GLY A 80 2.75 27.62 -0.44
N LYS A 81 2.21 26.54 0.15
CA LYS A 81 2.98 25.55 0.92
C LYS A 81 2.63 24.13 0.47
N LYS A 82 3.16 23.71 -0.69
CA LYS A 82 3.07 22.33 -1.16
C LYS A 82 3.90 21.43 -0.23
N LYS A 83 3.26 20.40 0.32
CA LYS A 83 3.97 19.33 1.04
C LYS A 83 4.02 18.08 0.16
N THR A 84 5.07 17.29 0.35
CA THR A 84 5.29 16.02 -0.35
C THR A 84 5.09 14.88 0.64
N LEU A 85 4.43 13.82 0.20
CA LEU A 85 4.43 12.54 0.88
C LEU A 85 5.44 11.60 0.22
N TYR A 86 6.04 10.77 1.07
CA TYR A 86 7.07 9.83 0.70
C TYR A 86 6.47 8.43 0.75
N GLY A 87 6.31 7.82 -0.43
CA GLY A 87 5.81 6.47 -0.61
C GLY A 87 6.94 5.45 -0.54
N VAL A 88 6.74 4.40 0.25
CA VAL A 88 7.58 3.19 0.26
C VAL A 88 6.65 2.00 0.04
N SER A 89 6.93 1.16 -0.93
CA SER A 89 6.06 0.01 -1.26
C SER A 89 6.90 -1.24 -1.44
N CYS A 90 6.64 -2.27 -0.64
CA CYS A 90 7.28 -3.57 -0.78
C CYS A 90 6.28 -4.52 -1.42
N TYR A 91 6.62 -5.08 -2.58
CA TYR A 91 5.79 -6.03 -3.29
C TYR A 91 6.38 -7.44 -3.22
N ARG A 92 5.50 -8.44 -3.29
CA ARG A 92 5.87 -9.85 -3.36
C ARG A 92 4.93 -10.61 -4.28
N GLN A 93 5.38 -11.78 -4.72
CA GLN A 93 4.56 -12.73 -5.46
C GLN A 93 4.36 -14.03 -4.67
N MET A 94 3.26 -14.72 -4.95
CA MET A 94 2.96 -16.04 -4.40
C MET A 94 2.20 -16.88 -5.43
N ASP A 95 2.48 -18.18 -5.48
CA ASP A 95 1.67 -19.10 -6.28
C ASP A 95 0.25 -19.17 -5.72
N SER A 96 -0.76 -19.01 -6.57
CA SER A 96 -2.15 -19.01 -6.14
C SER A 96 -2.54 -20.33 -5.47
N LYS A 97 -1.85 -21.45 -5.73
CA LYS A 97 -2.06 -22.72 -5.03
C LYS A 97 -1.78 -22.65 -3.54
N ASP A 98 -0.93 -21.73 -3.10
CA ASP A 98 -0.53 -21.60 -1.69
C ASP A 98 -1.53 -20.77 -0.87
N LEU A 99 -2.54 -20.17 -1.51
CA LEU A 99 -3.58 -19.39 -0.84
C LEU A 99 -4.60 -20.28 -0.11
N LYS A 100 -4.90 -19.90 1.14
CA LYS A 100 -5.97 -20.52 1.94
C LYS A 100 -7.35 -20.19 1.36
N ASN A 101 -7.53 -18.94 0.92
CA ASN A 101 -8.76 -18.44 0.32
C ASN A 101 -8.49 -18.01 -1.12
N LYS A 102 -9.03 -18.74 -2.09
CA LYS A 102 -9.03 -18.35 -3.49
C LYS A 102 -10.34 -17.61 -3.79
N CYS A 103 -10.26 -16.31 -4.07
CA CYS A 103 -11.38 -15.61 -4.68
C CYS A 103 -11.52 -16.01 -6.15
N ASP A 104 -12.73 -15.90 -6.69
CA ASP A 104 -13.05 -16.21 -8.09
C ASP A 104 -12.20 -15.39 -9.08
N ASP A 105 -11.75 -14.21 -8.68
CA ASP A 105 -10.91 -13.31 -9.49
C ASP A 105 -9.45 -13.80 -9.64
N VAL A 106 -9.04 -14.84 -8.92
CA VAL A 106 -7.70 -15.42 -9.02
C VAL A 106 -7.65 -16.38 -10.22
N THR A 107 -7.61 -15.81 -11.42
CA THR A 107 -7.55 -16.55 -12.69
C THR A 107 -6.13 -16.94 -13.11
N ARG A 108 -5.11 -16.43 -12.40
CA ARG A 108 -3.68 -16.69 -12.66
C ARG A 108 -3.08 -17.69 -11.67
N THR A 109 -1.97 -18.30 -12.07
CA THR A 109 -1.11 -19.14 -11.22
C THR A 109 -0.37 -18.34 -10.16
N THR A 110 -0.30 -17.01 -10.30
CA THR A 110 0.48 -16.16 -9.40
C THR A 110 -0.35 -14.96 -8.96
N VAL A 111 -0.31 -14.68 -7.67
CA VAL A 111 -0.86 -13.47 -7.04
C VAL A 111 0.27 -12.52 -6.72
N GLN A 112 0.06 -11.24 -7.04
CA GLN A 112 1.02 -10.16 -6.85
C GLN A 112 0.37 -9.08 -6.02
N LYS A 113 1.01 -8.70 -4.92
CA LYS A 113 0.53 -7.63 -4.05
C LYS A 113 1.69 -6.82 -3.49
N ALA A 114 1.41 -5.55 -3.22
CA ALA A 114 2.28 -4.64 -2.52
C ALA A 114 1.63 -4.15 -1.23
N VAL A 115 2.43 -4.00 -0.18
CA VAL A 115 2.06 -3.19 0.97
C VAL A 115 2.84 -1.89 0.86
N CYS A 116 2.10 -0.78 0.88
CA CYS A 116 2.61 0.56 0.67
C CYS A 116 2.36 1.43 1.89
N VAL A 117 3.34 2.25 2.24
CA VAL A 117 3.25 3.28 3.28
C VAL A 117 3.43 4.65 2.69
N LEU A 118 2.55 5.57 3.08
CA LEU A 118 2.66 7.00 2.79
C LEU A 118 3.10 7.74 4.05
N SER A 119 4.27 8.34 4.01
CA SER A 119 4.90 9.04 5.13
C SER A 119 5.01 10.54 4.90
N GLN A 120 4.92 11.31 5.98
CA GLN A 120 5.25 12.74 5.97
C GLN A 120 6.76 13.01 6.08
N MET A 121 7.57 11.98 6.34
CA MET A 121 9.02 12.11 6.53
C MET A 121 9.78 11.17 5.57
N PRO A 122 10.92 11.59 5.00
CA PRO A 122 11.69 10.79 4.05
C PRO A 122 12.57 9.73 4.74
N VAL A 123 12.01 8.97 5.68
CA VAL A 123 12.73 7.94 6.47
C VAL A 123 12.74 6.58 5.76
N TYR A 124 13.17 6.59 4.50
CA TYR A 124 13.03 5.48 3.55
C TYR A 124 13.58 4.14 4.05
N GLY A 125 14.85 4.09 4.44
CA GLY A 125 15.49 2.83 4.85
C GLY A 125 14.85 2.20 6.08
N TYR A 126 14.40 3.04 7.04
CA TYR A 126 13.71 2.56 8.23
C TYR A 126 12.32 1.99 7.90
N ILE A 127 11.55 2.70 7.08
CA ILE A 127 10.23 2.21 6.64
C ILE A 127 10.40 0.94 5.80
N GLN A 128 11.33 0.92 4.84
CA GLN A 128 11.61 -0.26 4.01
C GLN A 128 11.91 -1.48 4.87
N ALA A 129 12.87 -1.38 5.80
CA ALA A 129 13.28 -2.52 6.63
C ALA A 129 12.11 -3.11 7.43
N LYS A 130 11.20 -2.26 7.94
CA LYS A 130 9.98 -2.71 8.62
C LYS A 130 8.95 -3.29 7.65
N LEU A 131 8.74 -2.61 6.53
CA LEU A 131 7.72 -2.95 5.55
C LEU A 131 8.04 -4.26 4.84
N GLU A 132 9.30 -4.57 4.55
CA GLU A 132 9.71 -5.87 4.00
C GLU A 132 9.32 -7.03 4.92
N VAL A 133 9.53 -6.87 6.24
CA VAL A 133 9.12 -7.85 7.25
C VAL A 133 7.60 -7.94 7.33
N ALA A 134 6.90 -6.81 7.41
CA ALA A 134 5.44 -6.78 7.47
C ALA A 134 4.78 -7.40 6.23
N THR A 135 5.29 -7.10 5.02
CA THR A 135 4.81 -7.69 3.77
C THR A 135 5.09 -9.19 3.73
N LYS A 136 6.25 -9.64 4.21
CA LYS A 136 6.54 -11.08 4.31
C LYS A 136 5.52 -11.78 5.21
N VAL A 137 5.30 -11.26 6.42
CA VAL A 137 4.31 -11.83 7.36
C VAL A 137 2.91 -11.83 6.77
N TYR A 138 2.51 -10.74 6.09
CA TYR A 138 1.22 -10.65 5.39
C TYR A 138 1.06 -11.72 4.29
N PHE A 139 2.13 -12.07 3.58
CA PHE A 139 2.11 -13.18 2.63
C PHE A 139 2.08 -14.55 3.33
N GLU A 140 2.77 -14.71 4.46
CA GLU A 140 2.77 -15.95 5.24
C GLU A 140 1.39 -16.29 5.83
N GLU A 141 0.52 -15.30 6.05
CA GLU A 141 -0.88 -15.53 6.41
C GLU A 141 -1.62 -16.36 5.36
N LYS A 142 -1.22 -16.28 4.09
CA LYS A 142 -1.84 -16.96 2.93
C LYS A 142 -3.34 -16.64 2.77
N ASP A 143 -3.81 -15.59 3.45
CA ASP A 143 -5.17 -15.09 3.45
C ASP A 143 -5.13 -13.56 3.40
N PHE A 144 -5.16 -13.01 2.18
CA PHE A 144 -5.05 -11.57 1.95
C PHE A 144 -6.26 -10.76 2.40
N SER A 145 -7.31 -11.40 2.92
CA SER A 145 -8.39 -10.69 3.62
C SER A 145 -7.95 -10.22 5.03
N ARG A 146 -6.87 -10.80 5.59
CA ARG A 146 -6.37 -10.55 6.95
C ARG A 146 -5.46 -9.32 7.04
N VAL A 147 -5.95 -8.17 6.60
CA VAL A 147 -5.19 -6.90 6.62
C VAL A 147 -4.89 -6.36 8.02
N GLY A 148 -5.54 -6.89 9.06
CA GLY A 148 -5.31 -6.48 10.45
C GLY A 148 -3.86 -6.66 10.93
N ILE A 149 -3.12 -7.62 10.36
CA ILE A 149 -1.71 -7.88 10.69
C ILE A 149 -0.80 -6.67 10.38
N LEU A 150 -1.18 -5.87 9.38
CA LEU A 150 -0.44 -4.69 8.94
C LEU A 150 -0.55 -3.53 9.93
N LYS A 151 -1.60 -3.49 10.76
CA LYS A 151 -1.78 -2.44 11.79
C LYS A 151 -0.84 -2.62 12.98
N VAL A 152 -0.51 -3.86 13.32
CA VAL A 152 0.31 -4.19 14.49
C VAL A 152 1.80 -4.05 14.18
N SER A 153 2.15 -4.17 12.90
CA SER A 153 3.54 -4.27 12.44
C SER A 153 4.16 -2.92 12.02
N MET A 154 3.35 -1.86 11.91
CA MET A 154 3.72 -0.55 11.33
C MET A 154 3.26 0.61 12.20
#